data_AF-A0A522MY32-F1
#
_entry.id   AF-A0A522MY32-F1
#
_cell.length_a   1.000
_cell.length_b   1.000
_cell.length_c   1.000
_cell.angle_alpha   90.00
_cell.angle_beta   90.00
_cell.angle_gamma   90.00
#
_symmetry.space_group_name_H-M   'P 1'
#
loop_
_entity.id
_entity.type
_entity.pdbx_description
1 polymer ?
#
loop_
_entity_poly.entity_id
_entity_poly.type
_entity_poly.pdbx_seq_one_letter_code
_entity_poly.pdbx_strand_id
1 'polypeptide(L)'
;MKMHRRNHPTPAGTFSDRIKLLIQRVGSATEIARMCGFSEGVVRSWRDGNTDPSRGRCVTLARTLGISLVWLVAGEGGIQVDPAISTPDEQHTTEMVPAPRSRARSHPSLTSTSQRQDATVDAQRLDTAMKILQSQLELAGGHLTLAGNSDLLAELYAILGPGGVNVDADAMVDFNHRLAERIRRSHPTA
;
A
#
# COMPACT_ATOMS: atom_id res chain seq x y z
N MET A 1 10.80 -29.69 -1.63
CA MET A 1 10.75 -28.36 -2.29
C MET A 1 11.36 -27.33 -1.35
N LYS A 2 12.40 -26.62 -1.78
CA LYS A 2 13.10 -25.62 -0.97
C LYS A 2 12.24 -24.35 -0.90
N MET A 3 11.76 -24.03 0.30
CA MET A 3 11.08 -22.76 0.59
C MET A 3 12.08 -21.63 0.35
N HIS A 4 11.87 -20.82 -0.69
CA HIS A 4 12.59 -19.56 -0.84
C HIS A 4 12.11 -18.64 0.27
N ARG A 5 12.84 -18.61 1.39
CA ARG A 5 12.69 -17.55 2.39
C ARG A 5 12.85 -16.23 1.65
N ARG A 6 11.77 -15.47 1.52
CA ARG A 6 11.85 -14.04 1.19
C ARG A 6 12.59 -13.39 2.35
N ASN A 7 13.91 -13.31 2.20
CA ASN A 7 14.77 -12.62 3.13
C ASN A 7 14.47 -11.13 2.93
N HIS A 8 13.61 -10.56 3.76
CA HIS A 8 13.49 -9.10 3.85
C HIS A 8 14.77 -8.63 4.53
N PRO A 9 15.73 -7.99 3.83
CA PRO A 9 16.86 -7.41 4.53
C PRO A 9 16.31 -6.33 5.46
N THR A 10 16.53 -6.53 6.75
CA THR A 10 16.16 -5.62 7.83
C THR A 10 16.60 -4.20 7.47
N PRO A 11 15.69 -3.21 7.50
CA PRO A 11 16.05 -1.84 7.17
C PRO A 11 16.62 -1.19 8.44
N ALA A 12 17.92 -1.33 8.66
CA ALA A 12 18.62 -0.70 9.79
C ALA A 12 20.07 -0.43 9.40
N GLY A 13 20.28 0.66 8.66
CA GLY A 13 21.60 1.10 8.22
C GLY A 13 21.54 2.54 7.71
N THR A 14 22.69 3.19 7.64
CA THR A 14 22.82 4.57 7.16
C THR A 14 22.40 4.68 5.69
N PHE A 15 22.26 5.91 5.18
CA PHE A 15 22.06 6.13 3.75
C PHE A 15 23.17 5.46 2.90
N SER A 16 24.41 5.59 3.36
CA SER A 16 25.59 4.93 2.78
C SER A 16 25.40 3.41 2.67
N ASP A 17 24.87 2.75 3.70
CA ASP A 17 24.65 1.30 3.68
C ASP A 17 23.58 0.89 2.67
N ARG A 18 22.53 1.71 2.50
CA ARG A 18 21.52 1.50 1.47
C ARG A 18 22.10 1.68 0.06
N ILE A 19 23.00 2.64 -0.13
CA ILE A 19 23.73 2.80 -1.41
C ILE A 19 24.64 1.59 -1.68
N LYS A 20 25.35 1.07 -0.68
CA LYS A 20 26.16 -0.17 -0.83
C LYS A 20 25.28 -1.34 -1.28
N LEU A 21 24.09 -1.49 -0.69
CA LEU A 21 23.12 -2.52 -1.08
C LEU A 21 22.66 -2.34 -2.53
N LEU A 22 22.36 -1.11 -2.96
CA LEU A 22 21.99 -0.84 -4.36
C LEU A 22 23.13 -1.17 -5.32
N ILE A 23 24.38 -0.83 -4.98
CA ILE A 23 25.55 -1.18 -5.79
C ILE A 23 25.68 -2.70 -5.93
N GLN A 24 25.48 -3.46 -4.84
CA GLN A 24 25.52 -4.92 -4.89
C GLN A 24 24.42 -5.50 -5.79
N ARG A 25 23.22 -4.88 -5.81
CA ARG A 25 22.10 -5.34 -6.65
C ARG A 25 22.22 -4.99 -8.12
N VAL A 26 22.69 -3.78 -8.42
CA VAL A 26 22.86 -3.29 -9.80
C VAL A 26 24.16 -3.81 -10.42
N GLY A 27 25.16 -4.09 -9.59
CA GLY A 27 26.45 -4.68 -9.96
C GLY A 27 27.63 -3.73 -9.80
N SER A 28 27.44 -2.42 -9.99
CA SER A 28 28.51 -1.43 -9.79
C SER A 28 28.00 0.00 -9.55
N ALA A 29 28.86 0.85 -8.98
CA ALA A 29 28.60 2.28 -8.82
C ALA A 29 28.56 3.01 -10.17
N THR A 30 29.41 2.59 -11.12
CA THR A 30 29.45 3.12 -12.49
C THR A 30 28.12 2.90 -13.20
N GLU A 31 27.50 1.73 -13.02
CA GLU A 31 26.22 1.43 -13.66
C GLU A 31 25.07 2.24 -13.07
N ILE A 32 25.02 2.43 -11.75
CA ILE A 32 24.05 3.35 -11.11
C ILE A 32 24.24 4.78 -11.64
N ALA A 33 25.48 5.24 -11.75
CA ALA A 33 25.81 6.56 -12.27
C ALA A 33 25.31 6.73 -13.72
N ARG A 34 25.54 5.73 -14.57
CA ARG A 34 25.08 5.69 -15.97
C ARG A 34 23.55 5.71 -16.08
N MET A 35 22.86 4.86 -15.31
CA MET A 35 21.39 4.78 -15.32
C MET A 35 20.74 6.08 -14.83
N CYS A 36 21.32 6.72 -13.82
CA CYS A 36 20.74 7.90 -13.19
C CYS A 36 21.26 9.25 -13.73
N GLY A 37 22.22 9.24 -14.67
CA GLY A 37 22.83 10.46 -15.20
C GLY A 37 23.71 11.22 -14.18
N PHE A 38 24.39 10.50 -13.29
CA PHE A 38 25.32 11.08 -12.31
C PHE A 38 26.78 10.80 -12.67
N SER A 39 27.71 11.48 -12.00
CA SER A 39 29.12 11.06 -12.03
C SER A 39 29.35 9.91 -11.05
N GLU A 40 30.24 8.99 -11.42
CA GLU A 40 30.58 7.86 -10.56
C GLU A 40 31.15 8.31 -9.21
N GLY A 41 32.00 9.35 -9.21
CA GLY A 41 32.58 9.91 -7.98
C GLY A 41 31.53 10.36 -6.98
N VAL A 42 30.40 10.92 -7.45
CA VAL A 42 29.28 11.31 -6.57
C VAL A 42 28.61 10.08 -5.95
N VAL A 43 28.37 9.02 -6.74
CA VAL A 43 27.79 7.77 -6.22
C VAL A 43 28.71 7.10 -5.20
N ARG A 44 30.03 7.10 -5.44
CA ARG A 44 31.03 6.61 -4.47
C ARG A 44 31.08 7.48 -3.21
N SER A 45 30.99 8.81 -3.35
CA SER A 45 30.93 9.73 -2.21
C SER A 45 29.75 9.43 -1.27
N TRP A 46 28.57 9.14 -1.83
CA TRP A 46 27.40 8.70 -1.05
C TRP A 46 27.60 7.32 -0.41
N ARG A 47 28.14 6.37 -1.17
CA ARG A 47 28.47 5.02 -0.68
C ARG A 47 29.42 5.07 0.50
N ASP A 48 30.38 5.98 0.48
CA ASP A 48 31.40 6.11 1.52
C ASP A 48 30.92 7.00 2.69
N GLY A 49 29.74 7.63 2.56
CA GLY A 49 29.15 8.50 3.58
C GLY A 49 29.78 9.89 3.66
N ASN A 50 30.52 10.31 2.63
CA ASN A 50 31.20 11.60 2.60
C ASN A 50 30.26 12.77 2.29
N THR A 51 29.15 12.51 1.60
CA THR A 51 28.15 13.52 1.25
C THR A 51 26.76 12.90 1.25
N ASP A 52 25.75 13.73 1.45
CA ASP A 52 24.35 13.36 1.26
C ASP A 52 23.84 13.83 -0.12
N PRO A 53 22.99 13.04 -0.79
CA PRO A 53 22.34 13.47 -2.02
C PRO A 53 21.31 14.57 -1.75
N SER A 54 21.07 15.43 -2.74
CA SER A 54 19.90 16.31 -2.71
C SER A 54 18.60 15.52 -2.88
N ARG A 55 17.47 16.09 -2.45
CA ARG A 55 16.13 15.52 -2.63
C ARG A 55 15.86 15.08 -4.08
N GLY A 56 16.22 15.91 -5.06
CA GLY A 56 16.04 15.60 -6.48
C GLY A 56 16.83 14.36 -6.94
N ARG A 57 18.02 14.15 -6.36
CA ARG A 57 18.85 12.97 -6.67
C ARG A 57 18.29 11.70 -6.03
N CYS A 58 17.70 11.79 -4.83
CA CYS A 58 16.97 10.67 -4.23
C CYS A 58 15.76 10.24 -5.09
N VAL A 59 14.98 11.22 -5.59
CA VAL A 59 13.84 10.94 -6.48
C VAL A 59 14.30 10.27 -7.77
N THR A 60 15.41 10.73 -8.34
CA THR A 60 15.99 10.13 -9.56
C THR A 60 16.41 8.68 -9.32
N LEU A 61 17.15 8.39 -8.23
CA LEU A 61 17.50 7.03 -7.85
C LEU A 61 16.28 6.13 -7.70
N ALA A 62 15.26 6.61 -6.98
CA ALA A 62 14.04 5.86 -6.70
C ALA A 62 13.30 5.45 -7.98
N ARG A 63 13.08 6.41 -8.88
CA ARG A 63 12.37 6.18 -10.15
C ARG A 63 13.17 5.30 -11.10
N THR A 64 14.46 5.58 -11.27
CA THR A 64 15.31 4.86 -12.22
C THR A 64 15.53 3.40 -11.81
N LEU A 65 15.66 3.13 -10.51
CA LEU A 65 15.92 1.77 -10.00
C LEU A 65 14.65 1.02 -9.57
N GLY A 66 13.47 1.66 -9.67
CA GLY A 66 12.20 1.06 -9.25
C GLY A 66 12.15 0.75 -7.74
N ILE A 67 12.72 1.62 -6.91
CA ILE A 67 12.82 1.44 -5.46
C ILE A 67 12.02 2.49 -4.69
N SER A 68 11.61 2.15 -3.47
CA SER A 68 10.89 3.07 -2.58
C SER A 68 11.76 4.24 -2.15
N LEU A 69 11.26 5.47 -2.36
CA LEU A 69 11.92 6.68 -1.89
C LEU A 69 11.97 6.73 -0.36
N VAL A 70 10.91 6.29 0.32
CA VAL A 70 10.83 6.24 1.79
C VAL A 70 11.89 5.29 2.33
N TRP A 71 12.03 4.10 1.72
CA TRP A 71 13.10 3.17 2.08
C TRP A 71 14.48 3.77 1.83
N LEU A 72 14.67 4.42 0.68
CA LEU A 72 15.97 5.00 0.31
C LEU A 72 16.38 6.14 1.27
N VAL A 73 15.46 6.98 1.72
CA VAL A 73 15.78 8.18 2.52
C VAL A 73 15.62 7.95 4.01
N ALA A 74 14.47 7.43 4.46
CA ALA A 74 14.19 7.18 5.87
C ALA A 74 14.72 5.82 6.35
N GLY A 75 14.94 4.87 5.43
CA GLY A 75 15.24 3.50 5.83
C GLY A 75 14.02 2.79 6.41
N GLU A 76 12.82 3.15 5.97
CA GLU A 76 11.57 2.55 6.44
C GLU A 76 10.89 1.75 5.32
N GLY A 77 10.17 0.69 5.68
CA GLY A 77 9.42 -0.14 4.73
C GLY A 77 10.28 -1.04 3.84
N GLY A 78 9.73 -1.43 2.69
CA GLY A 78 10.39 -2.31 1.72
C GLY A 78 11.13 -1.55 0.61
N ILE A 79 12.19 -2.16 0.07
CA ILE A 79 12.99 -1.57 -1.02
C ILE A 79 12.22 -1.44 -2.35
N GLN A 80 11.32 -2.37 -2.66
CA GLN A 80 10.54 -2.32 -3.91
C GLN A 80 9.28 -1.46 -3.73
N VAL A 81 8.92 -0.73 -4.78
CA VAL A 81 7.61 -0.10 -4.89
C VAL A 81 6.63 -1.19 -5.31
N ASP A 82 5.58 -1.42 -4.52
CA ASP A 82 4.49 -2.31 -4.94
C ASP A 82 3.78 -1.68 -6.14
N PRO A 83 3.78 -2.34 -7.32
CA PRO A 83 3.14 -1.79 -8.52
C PRO A 83 1.63 -1.60 -8.37
N ALA A 84 1.00 -2.17 -7.33
CA ALA A 84 -0.41 -1.91 -7.02
C ALA A 84 -0.69 -0.46 -6.58
N ILE A 85 0.32 0.38 -6.35
CA ILE A 85 0.19 1.76 -5.84
C ILE A 85 0.56 2.80 -6.91
N SER A 86 0.84 2.40 -8.15
CA SER A 86 1.18 3.33 -9.24
C SER A 86 0.06 3.45 -10.28
N THR A 87 -1.06 4.06 -9.91
CA THR A 87 -1.91 4.77 -10.89
C THR A 87 -1.61 6.27 -10.79
N PRO A 88 -0.85 6.85 -11.72
CA PRO A 88 -0.85 8.29 -11.90
C PRO A 88 -2.17 8.65 -12.59
N ASP A 89 -3.18 9.00 -11.79
CA ASP A 89 -4.41 9.62 -12.27
C ASP A 89 -4.16 11.12 -12.39
N GLU A 90 -3.98 11.62 -13.61
CA GLU A 90 -4.23 13.02 -13.98
C GLU A 90 -4.20 13.14 -15.53
N GLN A 91 -5.26 12.65 -16.18
CA GLN A 91 -5.59 13.04 -17.54
C GLN A 91 -6.74 14.06 -17.49
N HIS A 92 -6.39 15.32 -17.77
CA HIS A 92 -7.34 16.40 -18.00
C HIS A 92 -7.89 16.32 -19.44
N THR A 93 -9.22 16.32 -19.57
CA THR A 93 -10.03 16.89 -20.68
C THR A 93 -10.23 16.08 -21.98
N THR A 94 -11.45 15.53 -22.07
CA THR A 94 -12.44 15.57 -23.18
C THR A 94 -12.15 14.86 -24.51
N GLU A 95 -12.77 13.70 -24.73
CA GLU A 95 -13.60 13.47 -25.93
C GLU A 95 -14.58 12.30 -25.72
N MET A 96 -15.69 12.34 -26.46
CA MET A 96 -16.95 11.66 -26.20
C MET A 96 -17.23 10.61 -27.30
N VAL A 97 -17.74 9.42 -26.91
CA VAL A 97 -18.57 8.44 -27.69
C VAL A 97 -17.85 7.52 -28.72
N PRO A 98 -18.36 6.31 -29.05
CA PRO A 98 -18.76 5.13 -28.25
C PRO A 98 -18.07 3.82 -28.73
N ALA A 99 -18.38 2.70 -28.06
CA ALA A 99 -17.96 1.32 -28.39
C ALA A 99 -18.38 0.83 -29.80
N PRO A 100 -17.75 -0.26 -30.27
CA PRO A 100 -18.57 -1.42 -30.65
C PRO A 100 -18.07 -2.76 -30.06
N ARG A 101 -19.06 -3.59 -29.74
CA ARG A 101 -18.98 -4.98 -29.28
C ARG A 101 -18.52 -5.92 -30.42
N SER A 102 -17.77 -6.98 -30.10
CA SER A 102 -18.23 -8.40 -30.19
C SER A 102 -17.13 -9.44 -30.47
N ARG A 103 -16.96 -10.36 -29.50
CA ARG A 103 -16.83 -11.84 -29.60
C ARG A 103 -15.77 -12.50 -30.51
N ALA A 104 -14.93 -13.33 -29.88
CA ALA A 104 -14.94 -14.81 -29.99
C ALA A 104 -13.93 -15.40 -28.95
N ARG A 105 -14.38 -16.08 -27.90
CA ARG A 105 -14.60 -17.56 -27.76
C ARG A 105 -13.27 -18.34 -27.64
N SER A 106 -12.82 -18.58 -26.40
CA SER A 106 -12.96 -19.81 -25.59
C SER A 106 -11.99 -20.94 -25.96
N HIS A 107 -11.05 -21.25 -25.07
CA HIS A 107 -10.67 -22.64 -24.78
C HIS A 107 -10.51 -22.86 -23.26
N PRO A 108 -11.07 -23.95 -22.71
CA PRO A 108 -11.05 -24.30 -21.29
C PRO A 108 -9.91 -25.28 -20.94
N SER A 109 -9.83 -25.60 -19.65
CA SER A 109 -9.21 -26.79 -19.02
C SER A 109 -7.79 -26.60 -18.44
N LEU A 110 -7.44 -26.97 -17.20
CA LEU A 110 -8.12 -27.70 -16.12
C LEU A 110 -7.31 -27.53 -14.81
N THR A 111 -8.03 -27.27 -13.72
CA THR A 111 -7.86 -27.78 -12.34
C THR A 111 -6.49 -27.75 -11.63
N SER A 112 -6.41 -26.90 -10.61
CA SER A 112 -5.89 -27.29 -9.29
C SER A 112 -6.87 -26.83 -8.23
N THR A 113 -7.83 -27.70 -7.97
CA THR A 113 -8.78 -27.66 -6.86
C THR A 113 -8.02 -27.76 -5.55
N SER A 114 -7.91 -26.66 -4.79
CA SER A 114 -7.99 -26.68 -3.33
C SER A 114 -8.09 -25.26 -2.78
N GLN A 115 -9.31 -24.76 -2.63
CA GLN A 115 -9.77 -24.20 -1.36
C GLN A 115 -11.25 -23.88 -1.54
N ARG A 116 -12.07 -24.84 -1.09
CA ARG A 116 -13.41 -24.55 -0.63
C ARG A 116 -13.27 -23.39 0.34
N GLN A 117 -13.74 -22.24 -0.08
CA GLN A 117 -14.10 -21.11 0.76
C GLN A 117 -15.19 -21.64 1.69
N ASP A 118 -14.76 -22.25 2.79
CA ASP A 118 -15.62 -22.40 3.94
C ASP A 118 -15.67 -21.02 4.58
N ALA A 119 -16.88 -20.57 4.87
CA ALA A 119 -17.19 -19.24 5.38
C ALA A 119 -16.72 -19.07 6.84
N THR A 120 -15.44 -19.31 7.13
CA THR A 120 -14.84 -18.98 8.41
C THR A 120 -14.64 -17.48 8.43
N VAL A 121 -15.50 -16.77 9.15
CA VAL A 121 -15.33 -15.35 9.45
C VAL A 121 -13.89 -15.14 9.91
N ASP A 122 -13.14 -14.32 9.18
CA ASP A 122 -11.77 -13.94 9.55
C ASP A 122 -11.84 -13.19 10.89
N ALA A 123 -11.45 -13.89 11.96
CA ALA A 123 -11.53 -13.38 13.33
C ALA A 123 -10.63 -12.15 13.54
N GLN A 124 -9.50 -12.07 12.85
CA GLN A 124 -8.57 -10.95 12.96
C GLN A 124 -9.12 -9.71 12.26
N ARG A 125 -9.72 -9.90 11.10
CA ARG A 125 -10.42 -8.82 10.38
C ARG A 125 -11.62 -8.30 11.19
N LEU A 126 -12.37 -9.20 11.81
CA LEU A 126 -13.50 -8.82 12.68
C LEU A 126 -13.05 -8.05 13.92
N ASP A 127 -12.00 -8.52 14.61
CA ASP A 127 -11.41 -7.83 15.77
C ASP A 127 -10.95 -6.42 15.40
N THR A 128 -10.32 -6.28 14.23
CA THR A 128 -9.88 -4.98 13.71
C THR A 128 -11.07 -4.05 13.43
N ALA A 129 -12.12 -4.57 12.78
CA ALA A 129 -13.37 -3.82 12.55
C ALA A 129 -13.98 -3.35 13.88
N MET A 130 -14.06 -4.24 14.88
CA MET A 130 -14.59 -3.90 16.20
C MET A 130 -13.79 -2.80 16.88
N LYS A 131 -12.45 -2.87 16.87
CA LYS A 131 -11.58 -1.85 17.48
C LYS A 131 -11.74 -0.48 16.82
N ILE A 132 -11.77 -0.43 15.49
CA ILE A 132 -11.96 0.80 14.74
C ILE A 132 -13.34 1.40 15.08
N LEU A 133 -14.39 0.59 15.06
CA LEU A 133 -15.74 1.08 15.35
C LEU A 133 -15.89 1.55 16.80
N GLN A 134 -15.32 0.83 17.77
CA GLN A 134 -15.29 1.26 19.17
C GLN A 134 -14.61 2.62 19.32
N SER A 135 -13.43 2.79 18.75
CA SER A 135 -12.70 4.06 18.80
C SER A 135 -13.49 5.21 18.17
N GLN A 136 -14.15 4.99 17.03
CA GLN A 136 -14.94 6.02 16.37
C GLN A 136 -16.21 6.41 17.17
N LEU A 137 -16.85 5.44 17.83
CA LEU A 137 -18.00 5.73 18.68
C LEU A 137 -17.59 6.47 19.95
N GLU A 138 -16.48 6.08 20.60
CA GLU A 138 -15.94 6.78 21.76
C GLU A 138 -15.63 8.25 21.45
N LEU A 139 -15.00 8.53 20.31
CA LEU A 139 -14.73 9.90 19.84
C LEU A 139 -16.01 10.71 19.61
N ALA A 140 -17.08 10.03 19.22
CA ALA A 140 -18.38 10.65 19.00
C ALA A 140 -19.26 10.71 20.27
N GLY A 141 -18.74 10.28 21.42
CA GLY A 141 -19.50 10.21 22.69
C GLY A 141 -20.54 9.09 22.74
N GLY A 142 -20.52 8.16 21.78
CA GLY A 142 -21.38 6.98 21.73
C GLY A 142 -20.71 5.75 22.35
N HIS A 143 -21.52 4.73 22.68
CA HIS A 143 -21.04 3.42 23.11
C HIS A 143 -21.43 2.34 22.10
N LEU A 144 -20.61 1.29 21.98
CA LEU A 144 -20.90 0.16 21.10
C LEU A 144 -22.07 -0.65 21.67
N THR A 145 -23.19 -0.73 20.94
CA THR A 145 -24.25 -1.69 21.21
C THR A 145 -24.25 -2.74 20.09
N LEU A 146 -24.04 -4.01 20.45
CA LEU A 146 -23.89 -5.10 19.46
C LEU A 146 -25.13 -5.24 18.56
N ALA A 147 -26.31 -5.05 19.13
CA ALA A 147 -27.59 -5.13 18.41
C ALA A 147 -27.86 -3.91 17.51
N GLY A 148 -27.32 -2.73 17.84
CA GLY A 148 -27.54 -1.50 17.06
C GLY A 148 -26.52 -1.26 15.96
N ASN A 149 -25.32 -1.84 16.12
CA ASN A 149 -24.15 -1.53 15.30
C ASN A 149 -23.68 -2.70 14.43
N SER A 150 -24.47 -3.77 14.32
CA SER A 150 -24.15 -4.95 13.49
C SER A 150 -23.94 -4.59 12.01
N ASP A 151 -24.76 -3.68 11.48
CA ASP A 151 -24.68 -3.25 10.08
C ASP A 151 -23.39 -2.47 9.81
N LEU A 152 -23.01 -1.58 10.75
CA LEU A 152 -21.77 -0.81 10.69
C LEU A 152 -20.55 -1.73 10.78
N LEU A 153 -20.62 -2.77 11.63
CA LEU A 153 -19.57 -3.79 11.72
C LEU A 153 -19.45 -4.61 10.43
N ALA A 154 -20.58 -5.00 9.81
CA ALA A 154 -20.56 -5.75 8.55
C ALA A 154 -19.99 -4.92 7.39
N GLU A 155 -20.33 -3.63 7.34
CA GLU A 155 -19.81 -2.69 6.36
C GLU A 155 -18.30 -2.45 6.56
N LEU A 156 -17.88 -2.19 7.80
CA LEU A 156 -16.48 -1.98 8.14
C LEU A 156 -15.65 -3.26 7.92
N TYR A 157 -16.24 -4.43 8.19
CA TYR A 157 -15.65 -5.70 7.82
C TYR A 157 -15.44 -5.76 6.31
N ALA A 158 -16.44 -5.43 5.48
CA ALA A 158 -16.33 -5.43 4.03
C ALA A 158 -15.24 -4.49 3.49
N ILE A 159 -15.09 -3.29 4.09
CA ILE A 159 -14.07 -2.29 3.74
C ILE A 159 -12.65 -2.78 4.07
N LEU A 160 -12.51 -3.52 5.18
CA LEU A 160 -11.24 -4.12 5.55
C LEU A 160 -10.92 -5.28 4.61
N GLY A 161 -9.71 -5.35 4.07
CA GLY A 161 -9.22 -6.50 3.33
C GLY A 161 -8.93 -7.72 4.23
N PRO A 162 -8.52 -8.85 3.62
CA PRO A 162 -8.12 -10.05 4.37
C PRO A 162 -7.07 -9.74 5.44
N GLY A 163 -7.24 -10.28 6.65
CA GLY A 163 -6.35 -10.03 7.78
C GLY A 163 -6.47 -8.64 8.44
N GLY A 164 -7.39 -7.77 7.99
CA GLY A 164 -7.62 -6.45 8.60
C GLY A 164 -6.50 -5.42 8.37
N VAL A 165 -5.57 -5.70 7.45
CA VAL A 165 -4.38 -4.87 7.20
C VAL A 165 -4.52 -3.93 6.01
N ASN A 166 -5.41 -4.26 5.07
CA ASN A 166 -5.69 -3.43 3.91
C ASN A 166 -7.02 -2.71 4.14
N VAL A 167 -7.10 -1.44 3.77
CA VAL A 167 -8.29 -0.60 3.92
C VAL A 167 -8.52 0.07 2.58
N ASP A 168 -9.71 -0.06 2.03
CA ASP A 168 -10.17 0.83 0.96
C ASP A 168 -10.42 2.22 1.58
N ALA A 169 -9.52 3.17 1.28
CA ALA A 169 -9.52 4.49 1.89
C ALA A 169 -10.75 5.31 1.52
N ASP A 170 -11.19 5.24 0.25
CA ASP A 170 -12.36 5.97 -0.23
C ASP A 170 -13.62 5.44 0.45
N ALA A 171 -13.75 4.11 0.52
CA ALA A 171 -14.88 3.47 1.20
C ALA A 171 -14.90 3.76 2.72
N MET A 172 -13.73 3.88 3.36
CA MET A 172 -13.62 4.26 4.78
C MET A 172 -14.05 5.71 5.03
N VAL A 173 -13.71 6.65 4.13
CA VAL A 173 -14.14 8.04 4.24
C VAL A 173 -15.66 8.16 4.12
N ASP A 174 -16.25 7.45 3.16
CA ASP A 174 -17.70 7.37 2.97
C ASP A 174 -18.41 6.78 4.19
N PHE A 175 -17.85 5.69 4.73
CA PHE A 175 -18.33 5.08 5.97
C PHE A 175 -18.31 6.07 7.14
N ASN A 176 -17.21 6.80 7.33
CA ASN A 176 -17.09 7.80 8.39
C ASN A 176 -18.13 8.92 8.25
N HIS A 177 -18.42 9.38 7.02
CA HIS A 177 -19.46 10.37 6.77
C HIS A 177 -20.85 9.82 7.14
N ARG A 178 -21.16 8.58 6.75
CA ARG A 178 -22.42 7.90 7.12
C ARG A 178 -22.55 7.72 8.63
N LEU A 179 -21.47 7.33 9.31
CA LEU A 179 -21.45 7.16 10.75
C LEU A 179 -21.73 8.49 11.47
N ALA A 180 -21.05 9.56 11.06
CA ALA A 180 -21.24 10.90 11.61
C ALA A 180 -22.68 11.41 11.45
N GLU A 181 -23.27 11.23 10.26
CA GLU A 181 -24.68 11.57 10.01
C GLU A 181 -25.63 10.76 10.92
N ARG A 182 -25.35 9.47 11.11
CA ARG A 182 -26.16 8.61 11.97
C ARG A 182 -26.09 9.02 13.44
N ILE A 183 -24.90 9.38 13.94
CA ILE A 183 -24.72 9.87 15.32
C ILE A 183 -25.46 11.21 15.50
N ARG A 184 -25.38 12.11 14.53
CA ARG A 184 -26.09 13.40 14.58
C ARG A 184 -27.60 13.20 14.65
N ARG A 185 -28.14 12.20 13.92
CA ARG A 185 -29.57 11.87 13.96
C ARG A 185 -29.99 11.19 15.26
N SER A 186 -29.10 10.43 15.91
CA SER A 186 -29.39 9.76 17.18
C SER A 186 -29.26 10.66 18.41
N HIS A 187 -28.57 11.81 18.28
CA HIS A 187 -28.55 12.89 19.28
C HIS A 187 -29.37 14.09 18.77
N PRO A 188 -30.71 14.06 18.82
CA PRO A 188 -31.48 15.28 18.67
C PRO A 188 -31.15 16.18 19.88
N THR A 189 -30.55 17.32 19.61
CA THR A 189 -30.42 18.43 20.55
C THR A 189 -31.76 18.67 21.25
N ALA A 190 -31.79 18.45 22.56
CA ALA A 190 -32.80 19.01 23.45
C ALA A 190 -32.51 20.50 23.68
#